data_AF-A0A8K0XW43-F1
#
_entry.id   AF-A0A8K0XW43-F1
#
_cell.length_a   1.000
_cell.length_b   1.000
_cell.length_c   1.000
_cell.angle_alpha   90.00
_cell.angle_beta   90.00
_cell.angle_gamma   90.00
#
_symmetry.space_group_name_H-M   'P 1'
#
loop_
_entity.id
_entity.type
_entity.pdbx_description
1 polymer ?
#
loop_
_entity_poly.entity_id
_entity_poly.type
_entity_poly.pdbx_seq_one_letter_code
_entity_poly.pdbx_strand_id
1 'polypeptide(L)'
;MKNVTISQSCGKGFVNTQTKYEATDPVCNAESMVGLDVGITKPATLSYGTIYAPVNRFKASQRKLATRQRQVNRKVKFSANRQKPAKTTR
;
A
#
# COMPACT_ATOMS: atom_id res chain seq x y z
N MET A 1 -22.47 -9.70 6.97
CA MET A 1 -21.81 -8.42 7.35
C MET A 1 -21.27 -8.60 8.76
N LYS A 2 -19.97 -8.42 9.03
CA LYS A 2 -19.38 -8.82 10.33
C LYS A 2 -19.23 -7.67 11.31
N ASN A 3 -18.69 -6.53 10.86
CA ASN A 3 -18.47 -5.35 11.70
C ASN A 3 -18.67 -4.09 10.85
N VAL A 4 -19.20 -3.03 11.48
CA VAL A 4 -19.27 -1.69 10.90
C VAL A 4 -18.63 -0.73 11.90
N THR A 5 -17.59 0.00 11.46
CA THR A 5 -16.95 1.03 12.27
C THR A 5 -17.30 2.40 11.70
N ILE A 6 -18.01 3.20 12.48
CA ILE A 6 -18.31 4.59 12.15
C ILE A 6 -17.30 5.47 12.88
N SER A 7 -16.64 6.36 12.15
CA SER A 7 -15.72 7.34 12.73
C SER A 7 -15.98 8.71 12.14
N GLN A 8 -15.80 9.75 12.95
CA GLN A 8 -15.94 11.14 12.52
C GLN A 8 -14.63 11.87 12.78
N SER A 9 -14.12 12.57 11.77
CA SER A 9 -12.90 13.36 11.89
C SER A 9 -12.98 14.61 11.03
N CYS A 10 -12.63 15.76 11.60
CA CYS A 10 -12.60 17.06 10.92
C CYS A 10 -13.90 17.38 10.14
N GLY A 11 -15.07 17.11 10.74
CA GLY A 11 -16.37 17.37 10.12
C GLY A 11 -16.77 16.37 9.02
N LYS A 12 -15.96 15.34 8.76
CA LYS A 12 -16.26 14.28 7.79
C LYS A 12 -16.57 12.98 8.52
N GLY A 13 -17.65 12.32 8.13
CA GLY A 13 -17.99 10.97 8.57
C GLY A 13 -17.35 9.92 7.67
N PHE A 14 -16.89 8.81 8.26
CA PHE A 14 -16.35 7.65 7.57
C PHE A 14 -17.03 6.40 8.10
N VAL A 15 -17.44 5.52 7.19
CA VAL A 15 -18.03 4.23 7.51
C VAL A 15 -17.15 3.14 6.90
N ASN A 16 -16.58 2.30 7.75
CA ASN A 16 -15.83 1.13 7.34
C ASN A 16 -16.70 -0.11 7.55
N THR A 17 -17.01 -0.80 6.47
CA THR A 17 -17.87 -1.98 6.48
C THR A 17 -17.03 -3.21 6.15
N GLN A 18 -16.92 -4.13 7.10
CA GLN A 18 -16.24 -5.40 6.89
C GLN A 18 -17.24 -6.48 6.48
N THR A 19 -17.13 -6.95 5.24
CA THR A 19 -17.94 -8.05 4.69
C THR A 19 -17.11 -9.31 4.51
N LYS A 20 -17.63 -10.41 5.09
CA LYS A 20 -17.38 -11.77 4.61
C LYS A 20 -17.75 -11.86 3.13
N TYR A 21 -16.81 -12.10 2.21
CA TYR A 21 -17.16 -12.64 0.90
C TYR A 21 -16.60 -14.06 0.84
N GLU A 22 -17.46 -15.01 0.50
CA GLU A 22 -17.02 -16.37 0.17
C GLU A 22 -16.43 -16.32 -1.23
N ALA A 23 -15.10 -16.31 -1.30
CA ALA A 23 -14.41 -16.53 -2.56
C ALA A 23 -14.52 -18.01 -2.90
N THR A 24 -15.01 -18.32 -4.10
CA THR A 24 -14.94 -19.68 -4.64
C THR A 24 -13.48 -20.11 -4.68
N ASP A 25 -13.21 -21.37 -4.32
CA ASP A 25 -11.85 -21.90 -4.41
C ASP A 25 -11.34 -21.71 -5.85
N PRO A 26 -10.11 -21.17 -6.02
CA PRO A 26 -9.56 -21.01 -7.34
C PRO A 26 -9.44 -22.40 -7.98
N VAL A 27 -10.21 -22.64 -9.04
CA VAL A 27 -10.09 -23.85 -9.86
C VAL A 27 -8.72 -23.79 -10.52
N CYS A 28 -7.77 -24.50 -9.92
CA CYS A 28 -6.42 -24.59 -10.44
C CYS A 28 -6.45 -25.58 -11.61
N ASN A 29 -6.70 -25.08 -12.82
CA ASN A 29 -6.47 -25.82 -14.07
C ASN A 29 -4.95 -25.89 -14.31
N ALA A 30 -4.25 -26.64 -13.45
CA ALA A 30 -2.80 -26.75 -13.49
C ALA A 30 -2.37 -27.78 -14.54
N GLU A 31 -2.26 -27.35 -15.80
CA GLU A 31 -1.42 -28.07 -16.78
C GLU A 31 0.08 -27.75 -16.57
N SER A 32 0.41 -26.75 -15.74
CA SER A 32 1.79 -26.30 -15.55
C SER A 32 2.02 -25.55 -14.24
N MET A 33 3.14 -25.84 -13.58
CA MET A 33 3.62 -25.11 -12.41
C MET A 33 4.33 -23.84 -12.87
N VAL A 34 3.81 -22.68 -12.47
CA VAL A 34 4.37 -21.38 -12.85
C VAL A 34 5.06 -20.75 -11.66
N GLY A 35 6.40 -20.72 -11.70
CA GLY A 35 7.19 -20.02 -10.69
C GLY A 35 7.02 -18.51 -10.85
N LEU A 36 6.64 -17.83 -9.77
CA LEU A 36 6.64 -16.36 -9.69
C LEU A 36 7.95 -15.93 -9.03
N ASP A 37 8.90 -15.44 -9.83
CA ASP A 37 10.11 -14.81 -9.30
C ASP A 37 9.84 -13.33 -9.03
N VAL A 38 9.92 -12.95 -7.75
CA VAL A 38 9.67 -11.59 -7.26
C VAL A 38 11.00 -10.85 -7.04
N GLY A 39 11.51 -10.21 -8.09
CA GLY A 39 12.76 -9.43 -8.04
C GLY A 39 12.55 -7.92 -7.82
N ILE A 40 13.51 -7.25 -7.19
CA ILE A 40 13.53 -5.77 -7.01
C ILE A 40 13.55 -5.04 -8.37
N THR A 41 14.22 -5.63 -9.36
CA THR A 41 14.33 -5.11 -10.74
C THR A 41 13.26 -5.65 -11.68
N LYS A 42 12.70 -6.84 -11.41
CA LYS A 42 11.65 -7.50 -12.21
C LYS A 42 10.60 -8.10 -11.26
N PRO A 43 9.54 -7.36 -10.92
CA PRO A 43 8.65 -7.71 -9.81
C PRO A 43 7.80 -8.95 -10.06
N ALA A 44 7.59 -9.34 -11.32
CA ALA A 44 7.00 -10.61 -11.67
C ALA A 44 7.53 -11.05 -13.04
N THR A 45 8.38 -12.07 -13.03
CA THR A 45 8.73 -12.82 -14.25
C THR A 45 8.01 -14.15 -14.17
N LEU A 46 7.07 -14.37 -15.09
CA LEU A 46 6.38 -15.64 -15.24
C LEU A 46 7.36 -16.63 -15.90
N SER A 47 7.37 -17.91 -15.53
CA SER A 47 8.20 -18.94 -16.20
C SER A 47 7.91 -19.09 -17.70
N TYR A 48 6.83 -18.48 -18.19
CA TYR A 48 6.46 -18.33 -19.61
C TYR A 48 7.09 -17.13 -20.33
N GLY A 49 7.98 -16.37 -19.68
CA GLY A 49 8.70 -15.24 -20.29
C GLY A 49 7.97 -13.90 -20.26
N THR A 50 6.72 -13.85 -19.77
CA THR A 50 5.99 -12.58 -19.56
C THR A 50 6.58 -11.80 -18.39
N ILE A 51 7.04 -10.58 -18.66
CA ILE A 51 7.61 -9.67 -17.66
C ILE A 51 6.61 -8.56 -17.36
N TYR A 52 6.19 -8.45 -16.11
CA TYR A 52 5.41 -7.29 -15.66
C TYR A 52 6.34 -6.13 -15.33
N ALA A 53 6.13 -5.00 -16.00
CA ALA A 53 6.93 -3.81 -15.78
C ALA A 53 6.72 -3.26 -14.35
N PRO A 54 7.80 -2.85 -13.65
CA PRO A 54 7.68 -2.27 -12.33
C PRO A 54 6.94 -0.93 -12.39
N VAL A 55 5.82 -0.83 -11.69
CA VAL A 55 5.12 0.43 -11.49
C VAL A 55 5.94 1.26 -10.50
N ASN A 56 6.86 2.07 -11.03
CA ASN A 56 7.89 2.78 -10.27
C ASN A 56 7.36 4.01 -9.49
N ARG A 57 6.32 3.83 -8.68
CA ARG A 57 5.73 4.86 -7.81
C ARG A 57 6.71 5.36 -6.75
N PHE A 58 7.63 4.50 -6.33
CA PHE A 58 8.64 4.84 -5.32
C PHE A 58 9.60 5.91 -5.83
N LYS A 59 10.23 5.74 -7.01
CA LYS A 59 11.14 6.77 -7.54
C LYS A 59 10.43 8.11 -7.75
N ALA A 60 9.17 8.09 -8.20
CA ALA A 60 8.38 9.32 -8.37
C ALA A 60 8.12 10.08 -7.05
N SER A 61 7.99 9.36 -5.93
CA SER A 61 7.68 9.95 -4.61
C SER A 61 8.90 10.13 -3.70
N GLN A 62 10.05 9.57 -4.04
CA GLN A 62 11.27 9.53 -3.22
C GLN A 62 11.72 10.91 -2.73
N ARG A 63 11.73 11.93 -3.61
CA ARG A 63 12.14 13.30 -3.25
C ARG A 63 11.19 13.92 -2.22
N LYS A 64 9.88 13.70 -2.38
CA LYS A 64 8.83 14.18 -1.47
C LYS A 64 8.92 13.48 -0.12
N LEU A 65 9.16 12.17 -0.11
CA LEU A 65 9.37 11.37 1.10
C LEU A 65 10.62 11.84 1.86
N ALA A 66 11.75 12.01 1.18
CA ALA A 66 12.99 12.48 1.82
C ALA A 66 12.83 13.87 2.46
N THR A 67 12.12 14.78 1.78
CA THR A 67 11.84 16.13 2.28
C THR A 67 10.99 16.06 3.56
N ARG A 68 9.93 15.25 3.56
CA ARG A 68 9.07 15.05 4.74
C ARG A 68 9.81 14.40 5.90
N GLN A 69 10.65 13.39 5.62
CA GLN A 69 11.44 12.73 6.64
C GLN A 69 12.41 13.71 7.33
N ARG A 70 13.07 14.58 6.56
CA ARG A 70 13.93 15.65 7.11
C ARG A 70 13.12 16.64 7.96
N GLN A 71 11.93 17.03 7.52
CA GLN A 71 11.04 17.92 8.29
C GLN A 71 10.58 17.29 9.60
N VAL A 72 10.32 15.98 9.64
CA VAL A 72 9.96 15.27 10.87
C VAL A 72 11.14 15.18 11.83
N ASN A 73 12.35 14.91 11.31
CA ASN A 73 13.57 14.76 12.13
C ASN A 73 14.01 16.07 12.78
N ARG A 74 13.81 17.22 12.11
CA ARG A 74 14.14 18.55 12.66
C ARG A 74 13.18 19.02 13.76
N LYS A 75 12.08 18.32 14.00
CA LYS A 75 11.04 18.72 14.96
C LYS A 75 11.15 17.93 16.26
N VAL A 76 10.79 18.60 17.36
CA VAL A 76 10.74 18.00 18.70
C VAL A 76 9.84 16.76 18.68
N LYS A 77 10.37 15.65 19.22
CA LYS A 77 9.66 14.37 19.34
C LYS A 77 8.31 14.60 20.04
N PHE A 78 7.26 13.94 19.55
CA PHE A 78 5.88 14.03 20.03
C PHE A 78 5.17 15.40 19.94
N SER A 79 5.83 16.49 19.54
CA SER A 79 5.15 17.78 19.36
C SER A 79 4.03 17.72 18.31
N ALA A 80 2.95 18.47 18.53
CA ALA A 80 1.84 18.57 17.57
C ALA A 80 2.30 19.02 16.17
N ASN A 81 3.33 19.87 16.10
CA ASN A 81 3.93 20.32 14.85
C ASN A 81 4.72 19.22 14.12
N ARG A 82 5.27 18.22 14.83
CA ARG A 82 5.91 17.04 14.22
C ARG A 82 4.91 16.10 13.58
N GLN A 83 3.71 16.00 14.13
CA GLN A 83 2.63 15.15 13.60
C GLN A 83 2.08 15.65 12.27
N LYS A 84 2.13 16.96 12.00
CA LYS A 84 1.65 17.57 10.75
C LYS A 84 2.30 16.98 9.47
N PRO A 85 3.64 17.00 9.31
CA PRO A 85 4.30 16.41 8.14
C PRO A 85 4.25 14.87 8.13
N ALA A 86 4.12 14.22 9.29
CA ALA A 86 4.01 12.77 9.38
C ALA A 86 2.64 12.23 8.91
N LYS A 87 1.56 12.97 9.17
CA LYS A 87 0.18 12.57 8.80
C LYS A 87 -0.20 12.93 7.36
N THR A 88 0.53 13.84 6.72
CA THR A 88 0.22 14.30 5.36
C THR A 88 0.74 13.29 4.35
N THR A 89 0.05 12.19 4.13
CA THR A 89 0.30 11.25 3.03
C THR A 89 -0.79 11.47 1.98
N ARG A 90 -0.39 11.79 0.75
CA ARG A 90 -1.26 12.08 -0.39
C ARG A 90 -0.65 11.39 -1.58
#